data_AF-A0A7W1XDN5-F1
#
_entry.id   AF-A0A7W1XDN5-F1
#
_cell.length_a   1.000
_cell.length_b   1.000
_cell.length_c   1.000
_cell.angle_alpha   90.00
_cell.angle_beta   90.00
_cell.angle_gamma   90.00
#
_symmetry.space_group_name_H-M   'P 1'
#
loop_
_entity.id
_entity.type
_entity.pdbx_description
1 polymer ?
#
loop_
_entity_poly.entity_id
_entity_poly.type
_entity_poly.pdbx_seq_one_letter_code
_entity_poly.pdbx_strand_id
1 'polypeptide(L)'
;MMLLFWMAILVCMIWFYSRLWERNIQKNAEIIYELPHKPVQEDDQIEFWIRIENKSYFPIPLIHINQLLPEGLRWIYDQQAKQKLSIRTYLLPKQRVRKRYRIRCLKRGYYFFEPVRCVLYDGIGLNEVHIDLPTDTRLLVRPQPMEEEFASFSLTELSGEYILYRWYHGDETRISGVREYTANDPYKQIDWKATAKTRKLMVKEYDTTSQTSIHVMLNLQSHDYFRLGIKKEIVDLQCRVAAAIFLKAQESGFPYGLFSNAAWSGPGVLKIEPNCSYDHLDFLLSLLGKIKSFPSCPFSSVLKKYNDDNISKTNHLIILTSFWNKEITERIGSIIKRGSHVSVIAFPHSQERIFKWKRKYPFTCLKS
;
A
#
# COMPACT_ATOMS: atom_id res chain seq x y z
N MET A 1 -70.43 11.97 21.58
CA MET A 1 -69.81 13.24 21.16
C MET A 1 -68.52 13.53 21.94
N MET A 2 -68.53 13.50 23.29
CA MET A 2 -67.34 13.76 24.12
C MET A 2 -66.15 12.82 23.85
N LEU A 3 -66.39 11.52 23.63
CA LEU A 3 -65.32 10.54 23.37
C LEU A 3 -64.60 10.79 22.04
N LEU A 4 -65.34 11.20 20.99
CA LEU A 4 -64.77 11.56 19.69
C LEU A 4 -63.89 12.82 19.77
N PHE A 5 -64.28 13.79 20.59
CA PHE A 5 -63.51 15.00 20.83
C PHE A 5 -62.16 14.69 21.49
N TRP A 6 -62.15 13.85 22.54
CA TRP A 6 -60.92 13.43 23.19
C TRP A 6 -60.01 12.59 22.28
N MET A 7 -60.58 11.72 21.44
CA MET A 7 -59.80 10.99 20.44
C MET A 7 -59.16 11.92 19.41
N ALA A 8 -59.89 12.93 18.92
CA ALA A 8 -59.34 13.92 18.00
C ALA A 8 -58.18 14.72 18.62
N ILE A 9 -58.32 15.15 19.88
CA ILE A 9 -57.24 15.83 20.61
C ILE A 9 -56.01 14.94 20.77
N LEU A 10 -56.19 13.67 21.11
CA LEU A 10 -55.09 12.73 21.29
C LEU A 10 -54.33 12.51 19.97
N VAL A 11 -55.05 12.35 18.86
CA VAL A 11 -54.43 12.23 17.52
C VAL A 11 -53.65 13.50 17.16
N CYS A 12 -54.22 14.69 17.39
CA CYS A 12 -53.54 15.96 17.16
C CYS A 12 -52.29 16.12 18.03
N MET A 13 -52.33 15.72 19.30
CA MET A 13 -51.18 15.77 20.20
C MET A 13 -50.06 14.84 19.76
N ILE A 14 -50.40 13.60 19.37
CA ILE A 14 -49.43 12.63 18.85
C ILE A 14 -48.78 13.15 17.57
N TRP A 15 -49.57 13.68 16.63
CA TRP A 15 -49.06 14.26 15.39
C TRP A 15 -48.15 15.46 15.66
N PHE A 16 -48.56 16.37 16.56
CA PHE A 16 -47.77 17.54 16.93
C PHE A 16 -46.46 17.16 17.62
N TYR A 17 -46.49 16.19 18.54
CA TYR A 17 -45.29 15.64 19.17
C TYR A 17 -44.32 15.10 18.12
N SER A 18 -44.79 14.22 17.23
CA SER A 18 -43.95 13.58 16.21
C SER A 18 -43.32 14.61 15.27
N ARG A 19 -44.05 15.67 14.90
CA ARG A 19 -43.52 16.74 14.04
C ARG A 19 -42.53 17.65 14.76
N LEU A 20 -42.76 17.95 16.03
CA LEU A 20 -41.85 18.75 16.85
C LEU A 20 -40.55 17.98 17.12
N TRP A 21 -40.67 16.67 17.36
CA TRP A 21 -39.55 15.75 17.54
C TRP A 21 -38.64 15.72 16.31
N GLU A 22 -39.20 15.49 15.12
CA GLU A 22 -38.46 15.42 13.85
C GLU A 22 -37.60 16.66 13.61
N ARG A 23 -38.20 17.86 13.71
CA ARG A 23 -37.51 19.14 13.49
C ARG A 23 -36.39 19.40 14.48
N ASN A 24 -36.52 18.92 15.72
CA ASN A 24 -35.54 19.14 16.77
C ASN A 24 -34.37 18.13 16.65
N ILE A 25 -34.68 16.86 16.40
CA ILE A 25 -33.69 15.79 16.26
C ILE A 25 -32.81 15.99 15.04
N GLN A 26 -33.37 16.36 13.89
CA GLN A 26 -32.59 16.56 12.66
C GLN A 26 -31.47 17.60 12.82
N LYS A 27 -31.64 18.58 13.72
CA LYS A 27 -30.64 19.63 13.98
C LYS A 27 -29.64 19.29 15.09
N ASN A 28 -29.99 18.37 15.98
CA ASN A 28 -29.31 18.22 17.26
C ASN A 28 -28.77 16.80 17.52
N ALA A 29 -29.03 15.83 16.66
CA ALA A 29 -28.41 14.52 16.73
C ALA A 29 -27.10 14.51 15.95
N GLU A 30 -26.00 14.16 16.62
CA GLU A 30 -24.66 14.08 16.02
C GLU A 30 -24.08 12.68 16.20
N ILE A 31 -23.40 12.18 15.17
CA ILE A 31 -22.69 10.91 15.20
C ILE A 31 -21.28 11.15 14.66
N ILE A 32 -20.28 10.68 15.40
CA ILE A 32 -18.88 10.87 15.07
C ILE A 32 -18.18 9.51 15.08
N TYR A 33 -17.41 9.26 14.02
CA TYR A 33 -16.58 8.07 13.89
C TYR A 33 -15.14 8.41 14.20
N GLU A 34 -14.53 7.61 15.07
CA GLU A 34 -13.13 7.76 15.43
C GLU A 34 -12.40 6.46 15.08
N LEU A 35 -11.41 6.61 14.20
CA LEU A 35 -10.51 5.56 13.73
C LEU A 35 -9.07 5.98 14.06
N PRO A 36 -8.16 5.02 14.28
CA PRO A 36 -6.74 5.34 14.40
C PRO A 36 -6.24 6.04 13.14
N HIS A 37 -5.48 7.13 13.31
CA HIS A 37 -4.91 7.91 12.21
C HIS A 37 -3.68 7.26 11.57
N LYS A 38 -3.18 6.16 12.13
CA LYS A 38 -1.97 5.49 11.66
C LYS A 38 -2.31 4.39 10.64
N PRO A 39 -1.44 4.16 9.64
CA PRO A 39 -1.52 2.98 8.80
C PRO A 39 -1.43 1.70 9.63
N VAL A 40 -2.19 0.70 9.23
CA VAL A 40 -2.29 -0.62 9.90
C VAL A 40 -1.81 -1.69 8.94
N GLN A 41 -1.51 -2.89 9.42
CA GLN A 41 -1.10 -4.01 8.58
C GLN A 41 -2.28 -4.93 8.26
N GLU A 42 -2.13 -5.76 7.24
CA GLU A 42 -3.02 -6.91 7.04
C GLU A 42 -3.03 -7.79 8.30
N ASP A 43 -4.18 -8.39 8.55
CA ASP A 43 -4.57 -9.16 9.74
C ASP A 43 -4.63 -8.43 11.08
N ASP A 44 -4.24 -7.15 11.14
CA ASP A 44 -4.41 -6.33 12.34
C ASP A 44 -5.89 -6.16 12.73
N GLN A 45 -6.11 -6.09 14.04
CA GLN A 45 -7.38 -5.69 14.64
C GLN A 45 -7.29 -4.25 15.12
N ILE A 46 -8.18 -3.40 14.61
CA ILE A 46 -8.29 -2.00 15.03
C ILE A 46 -9.54 -1.74 15.84
N GLU A 47 -9.41 -0.79 16.77
CA GLU A 47 -10.57 -0.25 17.48
C GLU A 47 -11.27 0.81 16.63
N PHE A 48 -12.59 0.66 16.51
CA PHE A 48 -13.48 1.60 15.85
C PHE A 48 -14.46 2.14 16.88
N TRP A 49 -14.47 3.45 17.07
CA TRP A 49 -15.34 4.08 18.06
C TRP A 49 -16.48 4.82 17.37
N ILE A 50 -17.71 4.50 17.80
CA ILE A 50 -18.90 5.24 17.40
C ILE A 50 -19.34 6.07 18.60
N ARG A 51 -19.31 7.39 18.42
CA ARG A 51 -19.83 8.35 19.37
C ARG A 51 -21.17 8.87 18.83
N ILE A 52 -22.21 8.76 19.63
CA ILE A 52 -23.56 9.24 19.30
C ILE A 52 -23.95 10.22 20.41
N GLU A 53 -24.36 11.43 20.02
CA GLU A 53 -24.71 12.50 20.92
C GLU A 53 -26.10 13.04 20.58
N ASN A 54 -26.99 13.07 21.57
CA ASN A 54 -28.30 13.70 21.46
C ASN A 54 -28.25 15.06 22.14
N LYS A 55 -28.06 16.14 21.37
CA LYS A 55 -28.10 17.52 21.89
C LYS A 55 -29.52 18.07 22.03
N SER A 56 -30.54 17.30 21.68
CA SER A 56 -31.92 17.77 21.77
C SER A 56 -32.47 17.68 23.20
N TYR A 57 -33.64 18.28 23.40
CA TYR A 57 -34.42 18.15 24.63
C TYR A 57 -35.39 16.95 24.60
N PHE A 58 -35.48 16.25 23.46
CA PHE A 58 -36.31 15.06 23.32
C PHE A 58 -35.45 13.79 23.42
N PRO A 59 -35.99 12.69 23.95
CA PRO A 59 -35.33 11.40 23.84
C PRO A 59 -35.33 10.94 22.37
N ILE A 60 -34.39 10.06 22.05
CA ILE A 60 -34.36 9.29 20.82
C ILE A 60 -34.60 7.83 21.22
N PRO A 61 -35.87 7.36 21.20
CA PRO A 61 -36.24 6.04 21.69
C PRO A 61 -35.57 4.89 20.93
N LEU A 62 -35.36 5.04 19.63
CA LEU A 62 -34.69 4.03 18.82
C LEU A 62 -33.80 4.69 17.76
N ILE A 63 -32.54 4.26 17.78
CA ILE A 63 -31.49 4.61 16.84
C ILE A 63 -31.10 3.31 16.15
N HIS A 64 -31.27 3.27 14.84
CA HIS A 64 -30.84 2.14 14.02
C HIS A 64 -29.72 2.59 13.08
N ILE A 65 -28.51 2.08 13.33
CA ILE A 65 -27.34 2.32 12.49
C ILE A 65 -27.03 1.06 11.71
N ASN A 66 -27.02 1.15 10.38
CA ASN A 66 -26.57 0.09 9.50
C ASN A 66 -25.26 0.51 8.84
N GLN A 67 -24.16 -0.13 9.21
CA GLN A 67 -22.86 0.12 8.62
C GLN A 67 -22.37 -1.07 7.81
N LEU A 68 -22.08 -0.85 6.54
CA LEU A 68 -21.40 -1.81 5.68
C LEU A 68 -19.91 -1.45 5.60
N LEU A 69 -19.04 -2.44 5.74
CA LEU A 69 -17.61 -2.27 5.50
C LEU A 69 -17.23 -2.64 4.06
N PRO A 70 -16.24 -1.94 3.47
CA PRO A 70 -15.65 -2.32 2.19
C PRO A 70 -15.15 -3.77 2.16
N GLU A 71 -15.09 -4.34 0.95
CA GLU A 71 -14.51 -5.66 0.71
C GLU A 71 -13.03 -5.71 1.18
N GLY A 72 -12.74 -6.49 2.22
CA GLY A 72 -11.41 -6.58 2.81
C GLY A 72 -11.36 -6.19 4.29
N LEU A 73 -12.42 -5.58 4.82
CA LEU A 73 -12.58 -5.31 6.25
C LEU A 73 -13.76 -6.13 6.82
N ARG A 74 -13.65 -6.58 8.07
CA ARG A 74 -14.74 -7.27 8.77
C ARG A 74 -14.89 -6.75 10.19
N TRP A 75 -16.14 -6.55 10.61
CA TRP A 75 -16.47 -6.35 12.01
C TRP A 75 -16.20 -7.63 12.79
N ILE A 76 -15.52 -7.51 13.93
CA ILE A 76 -15.47 -8.54 14.95
C ILE A 76 -16.52 -8.16 15.99
N TYR A 77 -17.63 -8.87 15.98
CA TYR A 77 -18.70 -8.69 16.95
C TYR A 77 -19.25 -10.06 17.33
N ASP A 78 -19.34 -10.32 18.64
CA ASP A 78 -19.85 -11.59 19.17
C ASP A 78 -19.13 -12.83 18.58
N GLN A 79 -17.80 -12.75 18.53
CA GLN A 79 -16.90 -13.77 17.93
C GLN A 79 -17.14 -14.08 16.44
N GLN A 80 -18.04 -13.36 15.76
CA GLN A 80 -18.35 -13.54 14.34
C GLN A 80 -17.77 -12.42 13.49
N ALA A 81 -17.17 -12.78 12.36
CA ALA A 81 -16.67 -11.84 11.36
C ALA A 81 -17.79 -11.45 10.38
N LYS A 82 -18.37 -10.26 10.54
CA LYS A 82 -19.49 -9.77 9.71
C LYS A 82 -19.08 -8.58 8.85
N GLN A 83 -19.62 -8.49 7.63
CA GLN A 83 -19.39 -7.32 6.77
C GLN A 83 -20.32 -6.16 7.14
N LYS A 84 -21.55 -6.49 7.56
CA LYS A 84 -22.56 -5.53 7.99
C LYS A 84 -22.71 -5.54 9.51
N LEU A 85 -22.72 -4.36 10.11
CA LEU A 85 -23.03 -4.14 11.51
C LEU A 85 -24.37 -3.40 11.62
N SER A 86 -25.29 -3.96 12.41
CA SER A 86 -26.59 -3.34 12.71
C SER A 86 -26.65 -3.05 14.20
N ILE A 87 -26.65 -1.77 14.56
CA ILE A 87 -26.67 -1.32 15.95
C ILE A 87 -28.03 -0.74 16.23
N ARG A 88 -28.66 -1.21 17.31
CA ARG A 88 -29.86 -0.62 17.88
C ARG A 88 -29.55 -0.06 19.26
N THR A 89 -29.91 1.19 19.50
CA THR A 89 -29.68 1.85 20.79
C THR A 89 -30.70 2.95 21.01
N TYR A 90 -30.73 3.53 22.22
CA TYR A 90 -31.54 4.70 22.53
C TYR A 90 -30.65 5.78 23.19
N LEU A 91 -31.13 7.01 23.21
CA LEU A 91 -30.47 8.14 23.90
C LEU A 91 -31.51 9.01 24.58
N LEU A 92 -31.30 9.32 25.85
CA LEU A 92 -32.07 10.33 26.58
C LEU A 92 -31.69 11.75 26.12
N PRO A 93 -32.48 12.78 26.48
CA PRO A 93 -32.12 14.17 26.22
C PRO A 93 -30.72 14.51 26.75
N LYS A 94 -29.93 15.25 25.96
CA LYS A 94 -28.56 15.68 26.32
C LYS A 94 -27.59 14.53 26.64
N GLN A 95 -27.94 13.29 26.28
CA GLN A 95 -27.08 12.12 26.54
C GLN A 95 -26.09 11.90 25.40
N ARG A 96 -24.91 11.40 25.77
CA ARG A 96 -23.90 10.92 24.84
C ARG A 96 -23.49 9.49 25.17
N VAL A 97 -23.35 8.68 24.14
CA VAL A 97 -22.89 7.28 24.25
C VAL A 97 -21.69 7.09 23.32
N ARG A 98 -20.67 6.39 23.83
CA ARG A 98 -19.50 5.99 23.05
C ARG A 98 -19.42 4.46 23.08
N LYS A 99 -19.52 3.82 21.92
CA LYS A 99 -19.42 2.35 21.78
C LYS A 99 -18.15 1.99 21.04
N ARG A 100 -17.45 0.97 21.56
CA ARG A 100 -16.26 0.38 20.94
C ARG A 100 -16.64 -0.82 20.10
N TYR A 101 -16.12 -0.87 18.89
CA TYR A 101 -16.16 -2.02 17.99
C TYR A 101 -14.75 -2.37 17.55
N ARG A 102 -14.57 -3.59 17.04
CA ARG A 102 -13.31 -4.04 16.46
C ARG A 102 -13.49 -4.34 14.98
N ILE A 103 -12.51 -3.96 14.17
CA ILE A 103 -12.45 -4.28 12.75
C ILE A 103 -11.18 -5.09 12.51
N ARG A 104 -11.30 -6.22 11.80
CA ARG A 104 -10.16 -6.99 11.27
C ARG A 104 -9.87 -6.58 9.85
N CYS A 105 -8.60 -6.30 9.55
CA CYS A 105 -8.14 -5.91 8.22
C CYS A 105 -7.69 -7.15 7.45
N LEU A 106 -8.55 -7.76 6.63
CA LEU A 106 -8.21 -9.03 5.96
C LEU A 106 -7.33 -8.86 4.72
N LYS A 107 -7.44 -7.72 4.04
CA LYS A 107 -6.70 -7.44 2.80
C LYS A 107 -6.13 -6.04 2.84
N ARG A 108 -4.95 -5.84 2.23
CA ARG A 108 -4.35 -4.51 2.07
C ARG A 108 -5.23 -3.67 1.16
N GLY A 109 -5.15 -2.37 1.32
CA GLY A 109 -5.92 -1.45 0.52
C GLY A 109 -6.02 -0.08 1.16
N TYR A 110 -6.45 0.89 0.36
CA TYR A 110 -6.86 2.20 0.83
C TYR A 110 -8.40 2.25 0.83
N TYR A 111 -8.98 2.09 2.02
CA TYR A 111 -10.41 1.95 2.22
C TYR A 111 -11.04 3.30 2.57
N PHE A 112 -12.15 3.60 1.89
CA PHE A 112 -13.01 4.73 2.18
C PHE A 112 -14.29 4.19 2.82
N PHE A 113 -14.69 4.78 3.92
CA PHE A 113 -15.93 4.40 4.59
C PHE A 113 -17.08 5.14 3.90
N GLU A 114 -18.10 4.39 3.46
CA GLU A 114 -19.28 4.99 2.86
C GLU A 114 -20.05 5.82 3.90
N PRO A 115 -20.75 6.89 3.45
CA PRO A 115 -21.65 7.64 4.31
C PRO A 115 -22.65 6.72 4.99
N VAL A 116 -22.83 6.93 6.28
CA VAL A 116 -23.66 6.05 7.09
C VAL A 116 -25.08 6.57 7.10
N ARG A 117 -26.01 5.69 6.79
CA ARG A 117 -27.45 5.95 6.98
C ARG A 117 -27.84 5.55 8.40
N CYS A 118 -28.00 6.55 9.25
CA CYS A 118 -28.62 6.37 10.56
C CYS A 118 -30.12 6.69 10.44
N VAL A 119 -30.96 5.81 10.99
CA VAL A 119 -32.41 6.02 11.06
C VAL A 119 -32.79 6.18 12.53
N LEU A 120 -33.43 7.31 12.84
CA LEU A 120 -33.94 7.62 14.17
C LEU A 120 -35.46 7.54 14.15
N TYR A 121 -36.05 6.94 15.17
CA TYR A 121 -37.50 6.78 15.29
C TYR A 121 -38.01 7.56 16.50
N ASP A 122 -39.18 8.17 16.34
CA ASP A 122 -39.89 8.93 17.38
C ASP A 122 -40.48 8.06 18.51
N GLY A 123 -40.42 6.73 18.36
CA GLY A 123 -40.96 5.75 19.30
C GLY A 123 -42.45 5.45 19.14
N ILE A 124 -43.19 6.28 18.40
CA ILE A 124 -44.62 6.08 18.07
C ILE A 124 -44.76 5.45 16.66
N GLY A 125 -43.73 5.58 15.83
CA GLY A 125 -43.68 5.03 14.47
C GLY A 125 -44.31 5.94 13.41
N LEU A 126 -44.51 7.22 13.70
CA LEU A 126 -45.12 8.16 12.75
C LEU A 126 -44.10 8.84 11.86
N ASN A 127 -42.92 9.14 12.40
CA ASN A 127 -41.84 9.78 11.66
C ASN A 127 -40.51 9.04 11.85
N GLU A 128 -39.72 9.06 10.77
CA GLU A 128 -38.34 8.58 10.74
C GLU A 128 -37.43 9.73 10.31
N VAL A 129 -36.33 9.93 11.02
CA VAL A 129 -35.32 10.91 10.64
C VAL A 129 -34.10 10.16 10.13
N HIS A 130 -33.75 10.42 8.87
CA HIS A 130 -32.52 9.92 8.26
C HIS A 130 -31.40 10.94 8.43
N ILE A 131 -30.29 10.50 9.00
CA ILE A 131 -29.07 11.29 9.12
C ILE A 131 -28.00 10.60 8.29
N ASP A 132 -27.62 11.25 7.19
CA ASP A 132 -26.46 10.88 6.38
C ASP A 132 -25.22 11.56 6.95
N LEU A 133 -24.23 10.75 7.31
CA LEU A 133 -22.99 11.26 7.87
C LEU A 133 -21.94 11.39 6.78
N PRO A 134 -21.45 12.61 6.48
CA PRO A 134 -20.29 12.77 5.60
C PRO A 134 -19.10 12.13 6.31
N THR A 135 -18.73 10.93 5.87
CA THR A 135 -17.65 10.18 6.47
C THR A 135 -16.45 10.30 5.56
N ASP A 136 -15.57 11.25 5.86
CA ASP A 136 -14.29 11.42 5.17
C ASP A 136 -13.22 10.44 5.71
N THR A 137 -13.67 9.39 6.40
CA THR A 137 -12.79 8.49 7.13
C THR A 137 -12.15 7.48 6.21
N ARG A 138 -10.81 7.42 6.29
CA ARG A 138 -9.97 6.61 5.41
C ARG A 138 -9.08 5.73 6.25
N LEU A 139 -8.92 4.48 5.82
CA LEU A 139 -8.05 3.52 6.47
C LEU A 139 -7.05 2.98 5.45
N LEU A 140 -5.76 3.13 5.75
CA LEU A 140 -4.70 2.53 4.96
C LEU A 140 -4.25 1.22 5.61
N VAL A 141 -4.49 0.12 4.92
CA VAL A 141 -3.99 -1.21 5.30
C VAL A 141 -2.80 -1.55 4.41
N ARG A 142 -1.63 -1.70 5.00
CA ARG A 142 -0.37 -2.11 4.37
C ARG A 142 -0.34 -3.63 4.19
N PRO A 143 0.32 -4.16 3.14
CA PRO A 143 0.52 -5.60 3.03
C PRO A 143 1.27 -6.12 4.26
N GLN A 144 0.88 -7.30 4.75
CA GLN A 144 1.71 -8.01 5.72
C GLN A 144 2.90 -8.59 4.98
N PRO A 145 4.16 -8.26 5.37
CA PRO A 145 5.33 -8.83 4.74
C PRO A 145 5.30 -10.35 4.83
N MET A 146 5.62 -11.02 3.73
CA MET A 146 5.75 -12.48 3.75
C MET A 146 6.97 -12.91 4.58
N GLU A 147 6.89 -14.06 5.25
CA GLU A 147 7.95 -14.56 6.14
C GLU A 147 9.31 -14.70 5.44
N GLU A 148 10.38 -14.58 6.24
CA GLU A 148 11.76 -14.40 5.79
C GLU A 148 12.29 -15.50 4.87
N GLU A 149 11.76 -16.72 4.91
CA GLU A 149 12.21 -17.85 4.08
C GLU A 149 12.13 -17.55 2.57
N PHE A 150 11.17 -16.71 2.16
CA PHE A 150 11.05 -16.28 0.76
C PHE A 150 11.86 -15.02 0.43
N ALA A 151 12.08 -14.12 1.40
CA ALA A 151 12.86 -12.90 1.21
C ALA A 151 14.38 -13.18 1.22
N SER A 152 14.82 -14.07 2.12
CA SER A 152 16.19 -14.58 2.21
C SER A 152 16.61 -15.30 0.93
N PHE A 153 15.73 -16.06 0.27
CA PHE A 153 16.06 -16.73 -0.99
C PHE A 153 16.47 -15.79 -2.15
N SER A 154 16.18 -14.49 -2.07
CA SER A 154 16.63 -13.47 -3.04
C SER A 154 17.84 -12.66 -2.55
N LEU A 155 18.00 -12.49 -1.25
CA LEU A 155 19.09 -11.68 -0.65
C LEU A 155 20.29 -12.52 -0.19
N THR A 156 20.08 -13.79 0.16
CA THR A 156 21.16 -14.75 0.42
C THR A 156 21.88 -15.14 -0.88
N GLU A 157 21.24 -15.04 -2.05
CA GLU A 157 21.93 -15.10 -3.34
C GLU A 157 22.85 -13.87 -3.58
N LEU A 158 22.53 -12.71 -2.98
CA LEU A 158 23.43 -11.56 -2.91
C LEU A 158 24.59 -11.79 -1.91
N SER A 159 24.41 -12.69 -0.94
CA SER A 159 25.39 -12.97 0.12
C SER A 159 26.12 -14.33 -0.01
N GLY A 160 25.91 -15.12 -1.07
CA GLY A 160 26.36 -16.53 -1.11
C GLY A 160 27.07 -16.96 -2.39
N GLU A 161 26.68 -16.47 -3.57
CA GLU A 161 27.37 -16.79 -4.85
C GLU A 161 27.76 -15.54 -5.66
N TYR A 162 27.40 -14.34 -5.20
CA TYR A 162 27.84 -13.05 -5.74
C TYR A 162 28.39 -12.12 -4.63
N ILE A 163 29.01 -12.70 -3.60
CA ILE A 163 29.92 -11.93 -2.75
C ILE A 163 31.14 -11.61 -3.59
N LEU A 164 31.16 -10.41 -4.19
CA LEU A 164 32.33 -9.54 -4.37
C LEU A 164 31.93 -8.31 -5.18
N TYR A 165 30.94 -7.54 -4.71
CA TYR A 165 31.03 -6.09 -4.90
C TYR A 165 30.97 -5.42 -3.53
N ARG A 166 32.20 -5.18 -3.05
CA ARG A 166 32.62 -4.54 -1.80
C ARG A 166 31.66 -3.48 -1.26
N TRP A 167 31.32 -3.65 0.01
CA TRP A 167 31.02 -2.54 0.92
C TRP A 167 32.21 -1.56 1.04
N TYR A 168 31.89 -0.27 1.09
CA TYR A 168 32.57 0.78 1.88
C TYR A 168 34.11 0.94 1.82
N HIS A 169 34.73 0.66 0.69
CA HIS A 169 36.01 1.31 0.35
C HIS A 169 35.95 1.72 -1.12
N GLY A 170 36.21 3.00 -1.40
CA GLY A 170 36.63 3.39 -2.74
C GLY A 170 37.77 2.46 -3.13
N ASP A 171 37.61 1.75 -4.24
CA ASP A 171 38.61 0.77 -4.64
C ASP A 171 39.87 1.55 -5.05
N GLU A 172 40.83 1.67 -4.13
CA GLU A 172 42.11 2.37 -4.35
C GLU A 172 42.94 1.77 -5.50
N THR A 173 42.44 0.68 -6.12
CA THR A 173 43.08 -0.04 -7.22
C THR A 173 42.63 0.42 -8.61
N ARG A 174 41.52 1.17 -8.76
CA ARG A 174 41.04 1.65 -10.06
C ARG A 174 41.05 3.17 -10.14
N ILE A 175 42.13 3.68 -10.72
CA ILE A 175 42.32 5.09 -11.04
C ILE A 175 41.50 5.40 -12.29
N SER A 176 40.44 6.19 -12.13
CA SER A 176 39.58 6.70 -13.22
C SER A 176 40.27 7.83 -13.97
N GLY A 177 41.06 8.63 -13.26
CA GLY A 177 41.77 9.77 -13.81
C GLY A 177 42.67 10.43 -12.77
N VAL A 178 43.17 11.62 -13.11
CA VAL A 178 43.95 12.45 -12.19
C VAL A 178 43.48 13.88 -12.33
N ARG A 179 43.20 14.54 -11.20
CA ARG A 179 42.78 15.94 -11.15
C ARG A 179 43.70 16.80 -10.29
N GLU A 180 43.61 18.12 -10.43
CA GLU A 180 44.40 19.06 -9.62
C GLU A 180 43.96 18.99 -8.14
N TYR A 181 44.94 19.02 -7.23
CA TYR A 181 44.74 18.96 -5.78
C TYR A 181 43.98 20.20 -5.29
N THR A 182 42.98 19.99 -4.46
CA THR A 182 42.28 21.04 -3.71
C THR A 182 42.51 20.87 -2.21
N ALA A 183 42.35 21.95 -1.44
CA ALA A 183 42.58 21.92 0.01
C ALA A 183 41.66 20.96 0.79
N ASN A 184 40.60 20.45 0.17
CA ASN A 184 39.72 19.43 0.73
C ASN A 184 40.21 17.99 0.49
N ASP A 185 41.28 17.79 -0.27
CA ASP A 185 41.78 16.46 -0.63
C ASP A 185 42.77 15.92 0.41
N PRO A 186 42.64 14.66 0.85
CA PRO A 186 43.59 14.08 1.79
C PRO A 186 44.95 13.84 1.13
N TYR A 187 46.03 14.25 1.79
CA TYR A 187 47.42 14.14 1.31
C TYR A 187 47.83 12.74 0.84
N LYS A 188 47.21 11.68 1.39
CA LYS A 188 47.49 10.28 1.00
C LYS A 188 47.10 9.95 -0.45
N GLN A 189 46.27 10.78 -1.09
CA GLN A 189 45.78 10.55 -2.45
C GLN A 189 46.59 11.27 -3.54
N ILE A 190 47.67 11.97 -3.17
CA ILE A 190 48.56 12.66 -4.12
C ILE A 190 49.25 11.64 -5.03
N ASP A 191 49.12 11.84 -6.35
CA ASP A 191 49.90 11.10 -7.34
C ASP A 191 51.21 11.84 -7.63
N TRP A 192 52.29 11.41 -6.99
CA TRP A 192 53.61 12.00 -7.17
C TRP A 192 54.14 11.87 -8.61
N LYS A 193 53.74 10.84 -9.36
CA LYS A 193 54.18 10.61 -10.73
C LYS A 193 53.49 11.56 -11.70
N ALA A 194 52.19 11.82 -11.51
CA ALA A 194 51.47 12.82 -12.28
C ALA A 194 51.93 14.25 -11.91
N THR A 195 52.12 14.51 -10.61
CA THR A 195 52.61 15.80 -10.07
C THR A 195 53.99 16.17 -10.66
N ALA A 196 54.91 15.20 -10.76
CA ALA A 196 56.22 15.41 -11.36
C ALA A 196 56.16 15.81 -12.84
N LYS A 197 55.15 15.34 -13.60
CA LYS A 197 54.98 15.67 -15.02
C LYS A 197 54.28 17.01 -15.26
N THR A 198 53.30 17.35 -14.42
CA THR A 198 52.48 18.58 -14.60
C THR A 198 53.01 19.78 -13.81
N ARG A 199 53.98 19.58 -12.90
CA ARG A 199 54.50 20.58 -11.94
C ARG A 199 53.43 21.22 -11.05
N LYS A 200 52.28 20.56 -10.93
CA LYS A 200 51.15 20.94 -10.08
C LYS A 200 50.76 19.75 -9.23
N LEU A 201 50.34 19.95 -7.98
CA LEU A 201 49.88 18.84 -7.13
C LEU A 201 48.66 18.19 -7.77
N MET A 202 48.78 16.90 -8.05
CA MET A 202 47.73 16.10 -8.69
C MET A 202 47.27 14.99 -7.72
N VAL A 203 45.97 14.71 -7.70
CA VAL A 203 45.34 13.68 -6.86
C VAL A 203 44.74 12.60 -7.73
N LYS A 204 44.90 11.34 -7.32
CA LYS A 204 44.26 10.19 -7.97
C LYS A 204 42.74 10.30 -7.82
N GLU A 205 42.03 10.26 -8.94
CA GLU A 205 40.58 10.20 -8.95
C GLU A 205 40.17 8.73 -9.05
N TYR A 206 39.53 8.22 -8.00
CA TYR A 206 39.02 6.85 -7.95
C TYR A 206 37.61 6.80 -8.53
N ASP A 207 37.29 5.73 -9.26
CA ASP A 207 35.89 5.48 -9.67
C ASP A 207 35.01 5.41 -8.41
N THR A 208 33.92 6.19 -8.39
CA THR A 208 32.88 6.00 -7.38
C THR A 208 32.25 4.63 -7.65
N THR A 209 32.55 3.65 -6.79
CA THR A 209 31.90 2.34 -6.84
C THR A 209 30.39 2.59 -6.73
N SER A 210 29.68 2.38 -7.84
CA SER A 210 28.23 2.55 -7.89
C SER A 210 27.59 1.65 -6.84
N GLN A 211 27.00 2.24 -5.81
CA GLN A 211 26.29 1.50 -4.76
C GLN A 211 25.26 0.60 -5.44
N THR A 212 25.38 -0.72 -5.22
CA THR A 212 24.46 -1.70 -5.80
C THR A 212 23.08 -1.46 -5.20
N SER A 213 22.12 -1.09 -6.03
CA SER A 213 20.74 -0.85 -5.61
C SER A 213 19.81 -1.97 -6.07
N ILE A 214 18.76 -2.20 -5.27
CA ILE A 214 17.73 -3.21 -5.52
C ILE A 214 16.54 -2.53 -6.19
N HIS A 215 16.17 -2.97 -7.39
CA HIS A 215 14.99 -2.48 -8.07
C HIS A 215 13.93 -3.59 -8.04
N VAL A 216 12.78 -3.33 -7.43
CA VAL A 216 11.64 -4.25 -7.45
C VAL A 216 10.68 -3.83 -8.56
N MET A 217 10.34 -4.74 -9.45
CA MET A 217 9.36 -4.56 -10.53
C MET A 217 8.11 -5.38 -10.25
N LEU A 218 6.97 -4.70 -10.09
CA LEU A 218 5.66 -5.33 -9.96
C LEU A 218 4.96 -5.38 -11.31
N ASN A 219 4.76 -6.58 -11.84
CA ASN A 219 3.95 -6.83 -13.04
C ASN A 219 2.56 -7.33 -12.67
N LEU A 220 1.57 -6.44 -12.84
CA LEU A 220 0.16 -6.68 -12.58
C LEU A 220 -0.61 -7.21 -13.79
N GLN A 221 0.06 -7.40 -14.93
CA GLN A 221 -0.52 -7.98 -16.12
C GLN A 221 -0.76 -9.48 -15.89
N SER A 222 -1.90 -9.99 -16.36
CA SER A 222 -2.24 -11.43 -16.29
C SER A 222 -2.43 -12.07 -17.68
N HIS A 223 -2.61 -11.27 -18.74
CA HIS A 223 -2.85 -11.71 -20.12
C HIS A 223 -2.12 -10.79 -21.10
N ASP A 224 -1.98 -11.19 -22.38
CA ASP A 224 -1.34 -10.35 -23.42
C ASP A 224 -1.99 -8.96 -23.52
N TYR A 225 -3.32 -8.90 -23.49
CA TYR A 225 -4.04 -7.65 -23.31
C TYR A 225 -4.05 -7.27 -21.83
N PHE A 226 -3.27 -6.26 -21.46
CA PHE A 226 -3.06 -5.91 -20.06
C PHE A 226 -4.35 -5.55 -19.27
N ARG A 227 -5.40 -5.11 -19.95
CA ARG A 227 -6.70 -4.80 -19.33
C ARG A 227 -7.62 -6.02 -19.15
N LEU A 228 -7.25 -7.18 -19.71
CA LEU A 228 -8.07 -8.38 -19.67
C LEU A 228 -7.75 -9.18 -18.40
N GLY A 229 -8.76 -9.39 -17.54
CA GLY A 229 -8.71 -10.31 -16.40
C GLY A 229 -7.64 -9.97 -15.35
N ILE A 230 -8.06 -9.57 -14.16
CA ILE A 230 -7.15 -9.23 -13.06
C ILE A 230 -7.32 -10.24 -11.95
N LYS A 231 -6.23 -10.87 -11.54
CA LYS A 231 -6.20 -11.73 -10.35
C LYS A 231 -5.73 -10.94 -9.14
N LYS A 232 -6.70 -10.32 -8.43
CA LYS A 232 -6.42 -9.50 -7.23
C LYS A 232 -5.52 -10.24 -6.22
N GLU A 233 -5.79 -11.51 -5.96
CA GLU A 233 -5.02 -12.34 -5.00
C GLU A 233 -3.53 -12.44 -5.35
N ILE A 234 -3.19 -12.57 -6.63
CA ILE A 234 -1.79 -12.59 -7.08
C ILE A 234 -1.13 -11.24 -6.85
N VAL A 235 -1.85 -10.15 -7.15
CA VAL A 235 -1.39 -8.79 -6.89
C VAL A 235 -1.15 -8.58 -5.40
N ASP A 236 -2.03 -9.14 -4.56
CA ASP A 236 -1.92 -9.13 -3.11
C ASP A 236 -0.64 -9.82 -2.64
N LEU A 237 -0.42 -11.03 -3.12
CA LEU A 237 0.79 -11.79 -2.84
C LEU A 237 2.07 -11.07 -3.33
N GLN A 238 2.05 -10.50 -4.53
CA GLN A 238 3.17 -9.71 -5.05
C GLN A 238 3.53 -8.53 -4.13
N CYS A 239 2.53 -7.82 -3.60
CA CYS A 239 2.77 -6.73 -2.66
C CYS A 239 3.34 -7.22 -1.32
N ARG A 240 2.92 -8.38 -0.81
CA ARG A 240 3.50 -9.00 0.41
C ARG A 240 4.96 -9.38 0.21
N VAL A 241 5.29 -9.96 -0.95
CA VAL A 241 6.69 -10.29 -1.32
C VAL A 241 7.53 -9.03 -1.48
N ALA A 242 7.02 -7.99 -2.15
CA ALA A 242 7.71 -6.72 -2.28
C ALA A 242 7.97 -6.06 -0.92
N ALA A 243 7.00 -6.08 -0.01
CA ALA A 243 7.16 -5.56 1.34
C ALA A 243 8.26 -6.30 2.11
N ALA A 244 8.32 -7.62 2.00
CA ALA A 244 9.38 -8.43 2.61
C ALA A 244 10.77 -8.11 2.03
N ILE A 245 10.87 -7.94 0.71
CA ILE A 245 12.12 -7.54 0.05
C ILE A 245 12.57 -6.16 0.55
N PHE A 246 11.66 -5.18 0.65
CA PHE A 246 12.01 -3.83 1.11
C PHE A 246 12.48 -3.82 2.56
N LEU A 247 11.83 -4.58 3.45
CA LEU A 247 12.28 -4.70 4.84
C LEU A 247 13.67 -5.32 4.92
N LYS A 248 13.90 -6.41 4.21
CA LYS A 248 15.20 -7.08 4.23
C LYS A 248 16.30 -6.25 3.57
N ALA A 249 15.97 -5.47 2.53
CA ALA A 249 16.88 -4.51 1.92
C ALA A 249 17.22 -3.36 2.89
N GLN A 250 16.25 -2.86 3.64
CA GLN A 250 16.45 -1.85 4.69
C GLN A 250 17.36 -2.39 5.80
N GLU A 251 17.12 -3.61 6.29
CA GLU A 251 17.97 -4.28 7.29
C GLU A 251 19.41 -4.47 6.79
N SER A 252 19.57 -4.75 5.49
CA SER A 252 20.87 -4.99 4.87
C SER A 252 21.58 -3.72 4.39
N GLY A 253 20.95 -2.55 4.50
CA GLY A 253 21.52 -1.26 4.08
C GLY A 253 21.64 -1.05 2.56
N PHE A 254 20.91 -1.83 1.75
CA PHE A 254 20.88 -1.65 0.29
C PHE A 254 19.83 -0.60 -0.09
N PRO A 255 20.12 0.40 -0.93
CA PRO A 255 19.09 1.27 -1.49
C PRO A 255 18.11 0.46 -2.34
N TYR A 256 16.81 0.70 -2.18
CA TYR A 256 15.77 -0.01 -2.93
C TYR A 256 14.73 0.92 -3.55
N GLY A 257 14.29 0.58 -4.76
CA GLY A 257 13.29 1.33 -5.54
C GLY A 257 12.19 0.43 -6.09
N LEU A 258 11.13 1.05 -6.62
CA LEU A 258 9.94 0.36 -7.13
C LEU A 258 9.62 0.82 -8.55
N PHE A 259 9.35 -0.14 -9.42
CA PHE A 259 8.77 0.06 -10.74
C PHE A 259 7.50 -0.78 -10.86
N SER A 260 6.44 -0.23 -11.44
CA SER A 260 5.22 -1.01 -11.66
C SER A 260 4.38 -0.46 -12.80
N ASN A 261 3.65 -1.35 -13.47
CA ASN A 261 2.53 -0.97 -14.33
C ASN A 261 1.22 -0.74 -13.57
N ALA A 262 1.26 -0.63 -12.24
CA ALA A 262 0.11 -0.32 -11.40
C ALA A 262 -0.55 1.00 -11.77
N ALA A 263 -1.88 1.01 -11.71
CA ALA A 263 -2.59 2.25 -11.61
C ALA A 263 -2.32 2.93 -10.27
N TRP A 264 -1.87 4.17 -10.36
CA TRP A 264 -1.60 5.06 -9.27
C TRP A 264 -2.18 6.44 -9.61
N SER A 265 -2.02 7.43 -8.73
CA SER A 265 -2.60 8.77 -8.94
C SER A 265 -1.97 9.57 -10.10
N GLY A 266 -0.91 9.06 -10.73
CA GLY A 266 -0.23 9.68 -11.86
C GLY A 266 -0.37 8.89 -13.17
N PRO A 267 -0.02 9.49 -14.32
CA PRO A 267 -0.08 8.82 -15.61
C PRO A 267 1.06 7.80 -15.78
N GLY A 268 0.77 6.69 -16.47
CA GLY A 268 1.78 5.75 -16.95
C GLY A 268 2.40 4.85 -15.88
N VAL A 269 3.72 4.69 -15.96
CA VAL A 269 4.52 3.78 -15.12
C VAL A 269 4.72 4.39 -13.74
N LEU A 270 4.44 3.61 -12.70
CA LEU A 270 4.82 3.97 -11.34
C LEU A 270 6.33 3.74 -11.17
N LYS A 271 7.07 4.80 -10.86
CA LYS A 271 8.52 4.78 -10.64
C LYS A 271 8.86 5.49 -9.35
N ILE A 272 9.58 4.80 -8.47
CA ILE A 272 10.18 5.34 -7.25
C ILE A 272 11.67 5.02 -7.29
N GLU A 273 12.50 6.04 -7.16
CA GLU A 273 13.96 5.90 -7.18
C GLU A 273 14.48 5.17 -5.93
N PRO A 274 15.64 4.49 -6.03
CA PRO A 274 16.25 3.84 -4.89
C PRO A 274 16.64 4.81 -3.78
N ASN A 275 16.30 4.46 -2.54
CA ASN A 275 16.74 5.12 -1.31
C ASN A 275 16.77 4.08 -0.18
N CYS A 276 17.36 4.41 0.97
CA CYS A 276 17.56 3.51 2.12
C CYS A 276 17.14 4.15 3.46
N SER A 277 16.30 5.20 3.45
CA SER A 277 15.82 5.83 4.67
C SER A 277 14.59 5.13 5.26
N TYR A 278 14.36 5.28 6.57
CA TYR A 278 13.16 4.75 7.22
C TYR A 278 11.87 5.40 6.69
N ASP A 279 11.91 6.70 6.37
CA ASP A 279 10.78 7.40 5.74
C ASP A 279 10.47 6.84 4.35
N HIS A 280 11.51 6.42 3.61
CA HIS A 280 11.36 5.77 2.31
C HIS A 280 10.71 4.39 2.44
N LEU A 281 11.10 3.60 3.44
CA LEU A 281 10.44 2.34 3.75
C LEU A 281 8.96 2.56 4.06
N ASP A 282 8.65 3.50 4.95
CA ASP A 282 7.28 3.81 5.37
C ASP A 282 6.41 4.27 4.17
N PHE A 283 7.00 5.10 3.30
CA PHE A 283 6.39 5.55 2.06
C PHE A 283 6.11 4.39 1.11
N LEU A 284 7.08 3.50 0.85
CA LEU A 284 6.91 2.37 -0.07
C LEU A 284 5.89 1.36 0.45
N LEU A 285 5.90 1.03 1.75
CA LEU A 285 4.88 0.16 2.35
C LEU A 285 3.48 0.77 2.26
N SER A 286 3.38 2.09 2.47
CA SER A 286 2.13 2.83 2.29
C SER A 286 1.66 2.86 0.83
N LEU A 287 2.60 2.96 -0.11
CA LEU A 287 2.32 2.92 -1.54
C LEU A 287 1.83 1.53 -1.97
N LEU A 288 2.43 0.45 -1.47
CA LEU A 288 1.95 -0.92 -1.69
C LEU A 288 0.52 -1.13 -1.15
N GLY A 289 0.15 -0.45 -0.07
CA GLY A 289 -1.23 -0.41 0.43
C GLY A 289 -2.20 0.38 -0.46
N LYS A 290 -1.70 1.42 -1.16
CA LYS A 290 -2.51 2.31 -2.01
C LYS A 290 -2.61 1.85 -3.47
N ILE A 291 -1.67 1.03 -3.94
CA ILE A 291 -1.66 0.51 -5.30
C ILE A 291 -2.98 -0.21 -5.59
N LYS A 292 -3.66 0.21 -6.65
CA LYS A 292 -4.87 -0.47 -7.10
C LYS A 292 -4.47 -1.73 -7.86
N SER A 293 -5.26 -2.80 -7.74
CA SER A 293 -4.92 -4.09 -8.34
C SER A 293 -5.01 -4.16 -9.86
N PHE A 294 -5.20 -3.04 -10.58
CA PHE A 294 -5.32 -3.02 -12.04
C PHE A 294 -4.11 -2.35 -12.70
N PRO A 295 -3.63 -2.87 -13.84
CA PRO A 295 -2.55 -2.25 -14.59
C PRO A 295 -3.03 -1.02 -15.38
N SER A 296 -2.25 0.07 -15.36
CA SER A 296 -2.46 1.28 -16.15
C SER A 296 -1.87 1.18 -17.56
N CYS A 297 -0.83 0.37 -17.74
CA CYS A 297 -0.08 0.22 -18.99
C CYS A 297 0.45 -1.23 -19.17
N PRO A 298 0.89 -1.59 -20.38
CA PRO A 298 1.59 -2.86 -20.62
C PRO A 298 2.89 -2.94 -19.81
N PHE A 299 3.26 -4.13 -19.34
CA PHE A 299 4.52 -4.32 -18.61
C PHE A 299 5.75 -4.00 -19.46
N SER A 300 5.66 -4.17 -20.79
CA SER A 300 6.72 -3.77 -21.73
C SER A 300 7.05 -2.28 -21.66
N SER A 301 6.09 -1.42 -21.33
CA SER A 301 6.31 0.01 -21.10
C SER A 301 7.16 0.28 -19.86
N VAL A 302 6.99 -0.51 -18.80
CA VAL A 302 7.81 -0.43 -17.57
C VAL A 302 9.26 -0.82 -17.88
N LEU A 303 9.45 -1.93 -18.60
CA LEU A 303 10.78 -2.38 -19.02
C LEU A 303 11.46 -1.38 -19.95
N LYS A 304 10.70 -0.77 -20.87
CA LYS A 304 11.22 0.30 -21.75
C LYS A 304 11.68 1.49 -20.92
N LYS A 305 10.82 1.98 -20.00
CA LYS A 305 11.14 3.11 -19.14
C LYS A 305 12.39 2.87 -18.28
N TYR A 306 12.52 1.67 -17.72
CA TYR A 306 13.71 1.26 -16.99
C TYR A 306 14.98 1.29 -17.86
N ASN A 307 14.87 0.88 -19.12
CA ASN A 307 16.00 0.90 -20.07
C ASN A 307 16.37 2.31 -20.54
N ASP A 308 15.39 3.19 -20.69
CA ASP A 308 15.56 4.58 -21.15
C ASP A 308 16.22 5.45 -20.07
N ASP A 309 15.92 5.18 -18.79
CA ASP A 309 16.45 5.94 -17.66
C ASP A 309 17.96 5.67 -17.37
N ASN A 310 18.64 4.88 -18.20
CA ASN A 310 20.09 4.57 -18.11
C ASN A 310 20.57 4.25 -16.69
N ILE A 311 19.73 3.53 -15.95
CA ILE A 311 19.96 3.17 -14.56
C ILE A 311 21.25 2.31 -14.48
N SER A 312 22.12 2.61 -13.51
CA SER A 312 23.46 2.04 -13.33
C SER A 312 23.59 0.54 -13.66
N LYS A 313 24.74 0.18 -14.24
CA LYS A 313 25.11 -1.17 -14.68
C LYS A 313 25.24 -2.19 -13.54
N THR A 314 25.22 -1.78 -12.27
CA THR A 314 25.45 -2.66 -11.10
C THR A 314 24.20 -2.93 -10.25
N ASN A 315 23.00 -2.73 -10.82
CA ASN A 315 21.75 -2.91 -10.07
C ASN A 315 21.23 -4.34 -10.13
N HIS A 316 20.59 -4.75 -9.04
CA HIS A 316 19.88 -6.02 -8.93
C HIS A 316 18.39 -5.79 -9.16
N LEU A 317 17.86 -6.32 -10.26
CA LEU A 317 16.46 -6.19 -10.65
C LEU A 317 15.69 -7.45 -10.22
N ILE A 318 14.67 -7.28 -9.37
CA ILE A 318 13.75 -8.33 -8.96
C ILE A 318 12.40 -8.11 -9.64
N ILE A 319 11.97 -9.03 -10.50
CA ILE A 319 10.70 -8.96 -11.21
C ILE A 319 9.70 -9.91 -10.56
N LEU A 320 8.59 -9.36 -10.05
CA LEU A 320 7.46 -10.09 -9.50
C LEU A 320 6.37 -10.16 -10.57
N THR A 321 6.03 -11.35 -11.07
CA THR A 321 5.10 -11.48 -12.20
C THR A 321 4.30 -12.77 -12.22
N SER A 322 3.09 -12.72 -12.76
CA SER A 322 2.25 -13.90 -13.05
C SER A 322 2.02 -14.14 -14.55
N PHE A 323 2.62 -13.30 -15.39
CA PHE A 323 2.40 -13.30 -16.83
C PHE A 323 3.72 -13.15 -17.57
N TRP A 324 3.90 -13.95 -18.61
CA TRP A 324 5.13 -14.00 -19.36
C TRP A 324 4.85 -14.18 -20.85
N ASN A 325 5.54 -13.40 -21.69
CA ASN A 325 5.46 -13.54 -23.13
C ASN A 325 6.83 -13.31 -23.81
N LYS A 326 6.89 -13.50 -25.13
CA LYS A 326 8.12 -13.37 -25.92
C LYS A 326 8.68 -11.93 -25.88
N GLU A 327 7.82 -10.92 -25.91
CA GLU A 327 8.27 -9.52 -25.87
C GLU A 327 8.98 -9.18 -24.53
N ILE A 328 8.38 -9.59 -23.41
CA ILE A 328 8.96 -9.42 -22.06
C ILE A 328 10.33 -10.11 -21.99
N THR A 329 10.42 -11.31 -22.56
CA THR A 329 11.64 -12.11 -22.61
C THR A 329 12.78 -11.38 -23.32
N GLU A 330 12.52 -10.86 -24.52
CA GLU A 330 13.51 -10.16 -25.33
C GLU A 330 14.00 -8.88 -24.64
N ARG A 331 13.08 -8.13 -24.02
CA ARG A 331 13.40 -6.91 -23.26
C ARG A 331 14.24 -7.20 -22.03
N ILE A 332 13.92 -8.24 -21.25
CA ILE A 332 14.74 -8.66 -20.10
C ILE A 332 16.12 -9.12 -20.57
N GLY A 333 16.20 -9.84 -21.70
CA GLY A 333 17.48 -10.20 -22.31
C GLY A 333 18.35 -9.00 -22.65
N SER A 334 17.75 -7.89 -23.09
CA SER A 334 18.49 -6.63 -23.32
C SER A 334 19.04 -5.99 -22.05
N ILE A 335 18.31 -6.10 -20.93
CA ILE A 335 18.71 -5.60 -19.61
C ILE A 335 19.89 -6.42 -19.06
N ILE A 336 19.82 -7.75 -19.17
CA ILE A 336 20.89 -8.66 -18.73
C ILE A 336 22.19 -8.41 -19.52
N LYS A 337 22.09 -8.19 -20.84
CA LYS A 337 23.25 -7.86 -21.69
C LYS A 337 23.97 -6.56 -21.29
N ARG A 338 23.29 -5.65 -20.57
CA ARG A 338 23.88 -4.39 -20.07
C ARG A 338 24.62 -4.53 -18.74
N GLY A 339 24.55 -5.70 -18.09
CA GLY A 339 25.27 -6.02 -16.85
C GLY A 339 24.40 -6.09 -15.60
N SER A 340 23.09 -5.81 -15.69
CA SER A 340 22.19 -5.93 -14.54
C SER A 340 21.92 -7.40 -14.18
N HIS A 341 21.97 -7.73 -12.89
CA HIS A 341 21.54 -9.04 -12.41
C HIS A 341 20.01 -9.04 -12.32
N VAL A 342 19.35 -10.02 -12.95
CA VAL A 342 17.88 -10.09 -12.99
C VAL A 342 17.40 -11.39 -12.33
N SER A 343 16.56 -11.24 -11.32
CA SER A 343 15.89 -12.32 -10.61
C SER A 343 14.39 -12.23 -10.87
N VAL A 344 13.77 -13.32 -11.30
CA VAL A 344 12.32 -13.37 -11.58
C VAL A 344 11.64 -14.29 -10.58
N ILE A 345 10.62 -13.76 -9.90
CA ILE A 345 9.73 -14.52 -9.03
C ILE A 345 8.38 -14.65 -9.75
N ALA A 346 8.07 -15.87 -10.14
CA ALA A 346 6.86 -16.19 -10.89
C ALA A 346 5.76 -16.70 -9.95
N PHE A 347 4.55 -16.16 -10.14
CA PHE A 347 3.33 -16.61 -9.45
C PHE A 347 2.49 -17.41 -10.45
N PRO A 348 2.45 -18.75 -10.34
CA PRO A 348 1.73 -19.58 -11.31
C PRO A 348 0.23 -19.28 -11.28
N HIS A 349 -0.41 -19.45 -12.44
CA HIS A 349 -1.83 -19.15 -12.63
C HIS A 349 -2.76 -20.14 -11.89
N SER A 350 -2.21 -21.26 -11.41
CA SER A 350 -2.87 -22.34 -10.70
C SER A 350 -1.96 -22.83 -9.56
N GLN A 351 -2.50 -22.83 -8.33
CA GLN A 351 -1.94 -23.35 -7.08
C GLN A 351 -1.09 -22.39 -6.22
N GLU A 352 -1.32 -22.49 -4.90
CA GLU A 352 -0.64 -21.84 -3.77
C GLU A 352 0.84 -22.23 -3.62
N ARG A 353 1.59 -22.34 -4.73
CA ARG A 353 3.03 -22.64 -4.71
C ARG A 353 3.78 -21.65 -5.59
N ILE A 354 4.64 -20.86 -4.98
CA ILE A 354 5.55 -19.94 -5.66
C ILE A 354 6.61 -20.79 -6.37
N PHE A 355 6.72 -20.67 -7.71
CA PHE A 355 7.79 -21.31 -8.47
C PHE A 355 8.88 -20.27 -8.75
N LYS A 356 10.08 -20.50 -8.21
CA LYS A 356 11.28 -19.75 -8.61
C LYS A 356 11.80 -20.36 -9.92
N TRP A 357 11.76 -19.60 -11.02
CA TRP A 357 12.25 -20.08 -12.31
C TRP A 357 13.72 -19.71 -12.47
N LYS A 358 14.62 -20.70 -12.36
CA LYS A 358 16.06 -20.54 -12.55
C LYS A 358 16.43 -21.13 -13.91
N ARG A 359 16.90 -20.31 -14.86
CA ARG A 359 17.64 -20.84 -16.03
C ARG A 359 18.82 -19.93 -16.38
N LYS A 360 20.03 -20.47 -16.14
CA LYS A 360 21.19 -20.28 -17.03
C LYS A 360 20.68 -20.60 -18.46
N TYR A 361 20.79 -19.65 -19.39
CA TYR A 361 20.27 -19.70 -20.77
C TYR A 361 20.45 -21.07 -21.50
N PRO A 362 19.64 -21.43 -22.54
CA PRO A 362 18.58 -20.68 -23.21
C PRO A 362 17.16 -21.28 -23.07
N PHE A 363 16.19 -20.51 -23.57
CA PHE A 363 14.74 -20.71 -23.54
C PHE A 363 14.25 -22.03 -24.14
N THR A 364 13.33 -22.67 -23.44
CA THR A 364 12.35 -23.60 -24.01
C THR A 364 11.11 -23.54 -23.14
N CYS A 365 10.02 -22.99 -23.69
CA CYS A 365 8.69 -23.15 -23.12
C CYS A 365 8.37 -24.65 -23.15
N LEU A 366 8.13 -25.26 -21.99
CA LEU A 366 7.42 -26.53 -21.95
C LEU A 366 5.95 -26.21 -21.73
N LYS A 367 5.17 -26.43 -22.78
CA LYS A 367 3.72 -26.65 -22.68
C LYS A 367 3.49 -27.84 -21.75
N SER A 368 2.55 -27.69 -20.83
CA SER A 368 1.67 -28.78 -20.41
C SER A 368 0.31 -28.18 -20.09
#